data_AF-A0AB38I505-F1
#
_entry.id   AF-A0AB38I505-F1
#
_cell.length_a   1.000
_cell.length_b   1.000
_cell.length_c   1.000
_cell.angle_alpha   90.00
_cell.angle_beta   90.00
_cell.angle_gamma   90.00
#
_symmetry.space_group_name_H-M   'P 1'
#
loop_
_entity.id
_entity.type
_entity.pdbx_description
1 polymer ?
#
loop_
_entity_poly.entity_id
_entity_poly.type
_entity_poly.pdbx_seq_one_letter_code
_entity_poly.pdbx_strand_id
1 'polypeptide(L)' 'MTDTPETEALFNITGHYVQELKTVLESEKIIEGADYENSAFDEKRRNEGLHLLRFHKTGIAAQATQIWEKHKTARAHR' A
#
# COMPACT_ATOMS: atom_id res chain seq x y z
N MET A 1 6.76 -3.77 -22.05
CA MET A 1 6.69 -2.36 -21.68
C MET A 1 6.96 -2.31 -20.19
N THR A 2 8.03 -1.64 -19.76
CA THR A 2 8.26 -1.34 -18.35
C THR A 2 7.40 -0.12 -18.05
N ASP A 3 6.18 -0.32 -17.57
CA ASP A 3 5.35 0.76 -17.05
C ASP A 3 6.07 1.32 -15.83
N THR A 4 6.82 2.40 -16.02
CA THR A 4 7.46 3.10 -14.90
C THR A 4 6.35 3.56 -13.95
N PRO A 5 6.44 3.31 -12.63
CA PRO A 5 5.44 3.77 -11.69
C PRO A 5 5.18 5.27 -11.85
N GLU A 6 3.92 5.65 -12.03
CA GLU A 6 3.49 7.04 -12.23
C GLU A 6 3.44 7.81 -10.91
N THR A 7 3.17 7.12 -9.80
CA THR A 7 2.97 7.75 -8.51
C THR A 7 3.41 6.86 -7.35
N GLU A 8 3.55 7.44 -6.16
CA GLU A 8 3.90 6.73 -4.94
C GLU A 8 2.87 7.06 -3.85
N ALA A 9 2.49 6.07 -3.04
CA ALA A 9 1.62 6.28 -1.88
C ALA A 9 2.22 5.63 -0.64
N LEU A 10 2.16 6.39 0.47
CA LEU A 10 2.72 6.01 1.75
C LEU A 10 1.60 5.51 2.67
N PHE A 11 1.78 4.31 3.19
CA PHE A 11 0.81 3.61 4.03
C PHE A 11 1.34 3.55 5.46
N ASN A 12 0.54 4.03 6.41
CA ASN A 12 0.82 3.79 7.83
C ASN A 12 0.39 2.36 8.19
N ILE A 13 1.38 1.51 8.44
CA ILE A 13 1.25 0.11 8.84
C ILE A 13 1.66 -0.10 10.30
N THR A 14 1.66 0.93 11.14
CA THR A 14 2.00 0.81 12.57
C THR A 14 1.11 -0.22 13.25
N GLY A 15 1.71 -1.26 13.84
CA GLY A 15 0.97 -2.37 14.45
C GLY A 15 0.43 -3.40 13.44
N HIS A 16 0.79 -3.28 12.16
CA HIS A 16 0.39 -4.15 11.07
C HIS A 16 1.60 -4.69 10.30
N TYR A 17 1.42 -5.84 9.66
CA TYR A 17 2.44 -6.39 8.77
C TYR A 17 2.24 -5.85 7.35
N VAL A 18 3.33 -5.65 6.60
CA VAL A 18 3.26 -5.33 5.16
C VAL A 18 2.42 -6.37 4.41
N GLN A 19 2.50 -7.65 4.81
CA GLN A 19 1.68 -8.72 4.24
C GLN A 19 0.17 -8.49 4.42
N GLU A 20 -0.25 -7.87 5.53
CA GLU A 20 -1.66 -7.52 5.76
C GLU A 20 -2.12 -6.45 4.77
N LEU A 21 -1.32 -5.38 4.58
CA LEU A 21 -1.58 -4.37 3.54
C LEU A 21 -1.73 -5.03 2.17
N LYS A 22 -0.79 -5.90 1.78
CA LYS A 22 -0.84 -6.59 0.48
C LYS A 22 -2.08 -7.46 0.31
N THR A 23 -2.43 -8.23 1.35
CA THR A 23 -3.61 -9.11 1.33
C THR A 23 -4.91 -8.30 1.20
N VAL A 24 -5.00 -7.16 1.89
CA VAL A 24 -6.13 -6.25 1.80
C VAL A 24 -6.26 -5.68 0.38
N LEU A 25 -5.16 -5.21 -0.21
CA LEU A 25 -5.16 -4.70 -1.59
C LEU A 25 -5.53 -5.77 -2.61
N GLU A 26 -4.99 -6.97 -2.47
CA GLU A 26 -5.29 -8.11 -3.35
C GLU A 26 -6.78 -8.50 -3.28
N SER A 27 -7.38 -8.47 -2.08
CA SER A 27 -8.82 -8.75 -1.90
C SER A 27 -9.73 -7.78 -2.67
N GLU A 28 -9.24 -6.57 -2.93
CA GLU A 28 -9.90 -5.52 -3.71
C GLU A 28 -9.41 -5.46 -5.17
N LYS A 29 -8.69 -6.49 -5.62
CA LYS A 29 -8.15 -6.66 -6.98
C LYS A 29 -7.08 -5.63 -7.37
N ILE A 30 -6.34 -5.09 -6.40
CA ILE A 30 -5.15 -4.28 -6.61
C ILE A 30 -3.92 -5.19 -6.46
N ILE A 31 -3.27 -5.52 -7.58
CA ILE A 31 -2.32 -6.62 -7.69
C ILE A 31 -0.87 -6.13 -7.74
N GLU A 32 0.01 -6.72 -6.92
CA GLU A 32 1.45 -6.46 -6.96
C GLU A 32 2.07 -6.94 -8.28
N GLY A 33 2.90 -6.11 -8.90
CA GLY A 33 3.53 -6.33 -10.21
C GLY A 33 2.65 -5.97 -11.41
N ALA A 34 1.35 -5.71 -11.21
CA ALA A 34 0.44 -5.25 -12.26
C ALA A 34 -0.06 -3.82 -12.01
N ASP A 35 -0.44 -3.52 -10.77
CA ASP A 35 -0.97 -2.21 -10.36
C ASP A 35 0.05 -1.40 -9.56
N TYR A 36 0.90 -2.08 -8.79
CA TYR A 36 1.94 -1.45 -7.99
C TYR A 36 3.15 -2.35 -7.76
N GLU A 37 4.27 -1.74 -7.37
CA GLU A 37 5.48 -2.40 -6.93
C GLU A 37 5.86 -1.92 -5.51
N ASN A 38 6.64 -2.72 -4.78
CA ASN A 38 7.26 -2.24 -3.56
C ASN A 38 8.32 -1.18 -3.87
N SER A 39 8.35 -0.13 -3.06
CA SER A 39 9.52 0.74 -3.04
C SER A 39 10.75 0.04 -2.47
N ALA A 40 11.92 0.63 -2.73
CA ALA A 40 13.15 0.20 -2.09
C ALA A 40 13.02 0.29 -0.56
N PHE A 41 13.60 -0.70 0.12
CA PHE A 41 13.64 -0.76 1.57
C PHE A 41 14.28 0.51 2.16
N ASP A 42 13.68 1.01 3.23
CA ASP A 42 14.14 2.19 3.95
C ASP A 42 13.91 1.98 5.44
N GLU A 43 15.02 1.94 6.18
CA GLU A 43 15.04 1.65 7.60
C GLU A 43 14.30 2.72 8.42
N LYS A 44 14.42 4.00 8.04
CA LYS A 44 13.75 5.08 8.74
C LYS A 44 12.24 4.95 8.58
N ARG A 45 11.74 4.75 7.36
CA ARG A 45 10.31 4.53 7.09
C ARG A 45 9.79 3.30 7.83
N ARG A 46 10.55 2.21 7.84
CA ARG A 46 10.18 1.01 8.60
C ARG A 46 10.03 1.29 10.10
N ASN A 47 10.97 2.02 10.69
CA ASN A 47 10.94 2.36 12.11
C ASN A 47 9.76 3.29 12.47
N GLU A 48 9.31 4.10 11.52
CA GLU A 48 8.11 4.94 11.65
C GLU A 48 6.80 4.16 11.38
N GLY A 49 6.87 2.86 11.08
CA GLY A 49 5.70 2.05 10.74
C GLY A 49 5.09 2.45 9.40
N LEU A 50 5.90 2.96 8.45
CA LEU A 50 5.45 3.41 7.15
C LEU A 50 5.95 2.47 6.04
N HIS A 51 5.09 2.21 5.06
CA HIS A 51 5.43 1.43 3.87
C HIS A 51 5.04 2.19 2.61
N LEU A 52 5.96 2.29 1.65
CA LEU A 52 5.70 3.01 0.39
C LEU A 52 5.54 2.01 -0.75
N LEU A 53 4.47 2.18 -1.51
CA LEU A 53 4.18 1.45 -2.74
C LEU A 53 4.22 2.41 -3.92
N ARG A 54 4.70 1.93 -5.06
CA ARG A 54 4.80 2.70 -6.31
C ARG A 54 3.77 2.17 -7.27
N PHE A 55 2.84 3.00 -7.72
CA PHE A 55 1.70 2.57 -8.54
C PHE A 55 1.90 2.98 -9.99
N HIS A 56 1.45 2.13 -10.92
CA HIS A 56 1.45 2.45 -12.35
C HIS A 56 0.33 3.42 -12.74
N LYS A 57 -0.65 3.66 -11.85
CA LYS A 57 -1.78 4.57 -12.10
C LYS A 57 -2.14 5.37 -10.86
N THR A 58 -2.27 6.69 -11.03
CA THR A 58 -2.64 7.60 -9.93
C THR A 58 -4.00 7.26 -9.29
N GLY A 59 -4.99 6.86 -10.09
CA GLY A 59 -6.30 6.46 -9.56
C GLY A 59 -6.25 5.24 -8.64
N ILE A 60 -5.36 4.29 -8.92
CA ILE A 60 -5.19 3.08 -8.11
C ILE A 60 -4.50 3.38 -6.79
N ALA A 61 -3.52 4.30 -6.78
CA ALA A 61 -2.89 4.75 -5.54
C ALA A 61 -3.90 5.39 -4.57
N ALA A 62 -4.79 6.22 -5.08
CA ALA A 62 -5.86 6.83 -4.29
C ALA A 62 -6.84 5.78 -3.75
N GLN A 63 -7.24 4.83 -4.60
CA GLN A 63 -8.12 3.72 -4.20
C GLN A 63 -7.47 2.85 -3.12
N ALA A 64 -6.21 2.45 -3.30
CA ALA A 64 -5.44 1.67 -2.33
C ALA A 64 -5.37 2.36 -0.97
N THR A 65 -5.13 3.68 -0.96
CA THR A 65 -5.09 4.48 0.27
C THR A 65 -6.44 4.43 1.00
N GLN A 66 -7.54 4.63 0.27
CA GLN A 66 -8.89 4.59 0.86
C GLN A 66 -9.26 3.21 1.41
N ILE A 67 -8.92 2.15 0.68
CA ILE A 67 -9.13 0.76 1.11
C ILE A 67 -8.38 0.50 2.43
N TRP A 68 -7.12 0.91 2.50
CA TRP A 68 -6.30 0.71 3.68
C TRP A 68 -6.82 1.48 4.90
N GLU A 69 -7.21 2.73 4.73
CA GLU A 69 -7.82 3.52 5.82
C GLU A 69 -9.12 2.87 6.32
N LYS A 70 -9.99 2.42 5.41
CA LYS A 70 -11.24 1.71 5.76
C LYS A 70 -10.96 0.44 6.56
N HIS A 71 -9.95 -0.35 6.17
CA HIS A 71 -9.53 -1.55 6.89
C HIS A 71 -9.07 -1.22 8.31
N LYS A 72 -8.20 -0.21 8.47
CA LYS A 72 -7.73 0.24 9.79
C LYS A 72 -8.88 0.69 10.69
N THR A 73 -9.81 1.49 10.17
CA THR A 73 -10.99 1.95 10.93
C THR A 73 -11.86 0.76 11.35
N ALA A 74 -12.17 -0.17 10.44
CA ALA A 74 -12.98 -1.34 10.75
C ALA A 74 -12.35 -2.22 11.83
N ARG A 75 -11.02 -2.31 11.87
CA ARG A 75 -10.29 -3.08 12.88
C ARG A 75 -10.19 -2.37 14.23
N ALA A 76 -10.07 -1.04 14.26
CA ALA A 76 -10.07 -0.27 15.51
C ALA A 76 -11.40 -0.37 16.29
N HIS A 77 -12.49 -0.75 15.62
CA HIS A 77 -13.80 -0.98 16.22
C HIS A 77 -14.07 -2.46 16.59
N ARG A 78 -13.09 -3.36 16.46
CA ARG A 78 -13.16 -4.75 16.93
C ARG A 78 -12.42 -4.91 18.24
#